data_AF-A0A0F5I9A4-F1
#
_entry.id   AF-A0A0F5I9A4-F1
#
_cell.length_a   1.000
_cell.length_b   1.000
_cell.length_c   1.000
_cell.angle_alpha   90.00
_cell.angle_beta   90.00
_cell.angle_gamma   90.00
#
_symmetry.space_group_name_H-M   'P 1'
#
loop_
_entity.id
_entity.type
_entity.pdbx_description
1 polymer ?
#
loop_
_entity_poly.entity_id
_entity_poly.type
_entity_poly.pdbx_seq_one_letter_code
_entity_poly.pdbx_strand_id
1 'polypeptide(L)'
;MSLKNMTLEELEEVEEQLHEKEQEEELTYSLYPQKIRIYEEMLRKMVQEQDMTYYDYVEKRLVLHLVHYGTYLKMQYEKSDEAALQCLKRALKYDKYNPIASYRIGFLLYRRGEYKEAMVRFERAIANQKSYQNREYQLSERQLANAHLYLANSALHLAKQTYEQMEQLSFDQHQALPNYELSPIYKSLADNDRYLKENAFYQITPEGTATCSKEACEELITHEPADTLVLYFGDRQITLTFNETSLALTQEQGDILRYVLVKSREGLPASRMTLQTIFSHSIAEGITKENFRKKFSRLRGKLEEYGIPDIIETASHMGETAYRFNGSLPYVVMYRVDEESGYIL
;
A
#
# COMPACT_ATOMS: atom_id res chain seq x y z
N MET A 1 5.64 10.39 -30.41
CA MET A 1 7.11 10.48 -30.48
C MET A 1 7.69 9.56 -29.40
N SER A 2 8.84 8.91 -29.60
CA SER A 2 9.41 8.00 -28.58
C SER A 2 10.11 8.81 -27.49
N LEU A 3 9.80 8.54 -26.20
CA LEU A 3 10.42 9.23 -25.04
C LEU A 3 11.95 9.25 -25.13
N LYS A 4 12.57 8.19 -25.65
CA LYS A 4 14.03 8.07 -25.82
C LYS A 4 14.65 9.15 -26.70
N ASN A 5 13.88 9.71 -27.62
CA ASN A 5 14.37 10.71 -28.58
C ASN A 5 14.13 12.13 -28.10
N MET A 6 13.44 12.31 -26.97
CA MET A 6 13.12 13.62 -26.42
C MET A 6 14.33 14.25 -25.71
N THR A 7 14.38 15.58 -25.68
CA THR A 7 15.27 16.37 -24.81
C THR A 7 14.77 16.34 -23.36
N LEU A 8 15.57 16.83 -22.41
CA LEU A 8 15.11 16.95 -21.03
C LEU A 8 13.91 17.91 -20.91
N GLU A 9 13.95 19.05 -21.61
CA GLU A 9 12.85 20.02 -21.68
C GLU A 9 11.56 19.39 -22.23
N GLU A 10 11.65 18.60 -23.32
CA GLU A 10 10.49 17.90 -23.87
C GLU A 10 9.94 16.83 -22.91
N LEU A 11 10.79 16.20 -22.10
CA LEU A 11 10.35 15.25 -21.07
C LEU A 11 9.66 15.96 -19.89
N GLU A 12 10.12 17.15 -19.52
CA GLU A 12 9.49 18.00 -18.51
C GLU A 12 8.09 18.46 -18.96
N GLU A 13 7.92 18.86 -20.21
CA GLU A 13 6.60 19.19 -20.78
C GLU A 13 5.63 18.00 -20.72
N VAL A 14 6.12 16.79 -21.01
CA VAL A 14 5.29 15.57 -20.91
C VAL A 14 4.95 15.24 -19.45
N GLU A 15 5.88 15.48 -18.51
CA GLU A 15 5.63 15.35 -17.08
C GLU A 15 4.48 16.29 -16.65
N GLU A 16 4.55 17.55 -17.07
CA GLU A 16 3.53 18.57 -16.78
C GLU A 16 2.16 18.17 -17.35
N GLN A 17 2.09 17.74 -18.60
CA GLN A 17 0.84 17.25 -19.21
C GLN A 17 0.25 16.03 -18.48
N LEU A 18 1.09 15.13 -17.97
CA LEU A 18 0.61 13.99 -17.18
C LEU A 18 0.09 14.43 -15.82
N HIS A 19 0.69 15.46 -15.22
CA HIS A 19 0.16 16.06 -13.99
C HIS A 19 -1.18 16.75 -14.24
N GLU A 20 -1.34 17.46 -15.36
CA GLU A 20 -2.63 18.07 -15.74
C GLU A 20 -3.71 16.99 -15.95
N LYS A 21 -3.41 15.93 -16.71
CA LYS A 21 -4.34 14.82 -16.94
C LYS A 21 -4.76 14.12 -15.66
N GLU A 22 -3.85 13.95 -14.72
CA GLU A 22 -4.15 13.37 -13.41
C GLU A 22 -5.12 14.25 -12.58
N GLN A 23 -5.04 15.57 -12.75
CA GLN A 23 -5.97 16.49 -12.11
C GLN A 23 -7.37 16.43 -12.76
N GLU A 24 -7.44 16.19 -14.06
CA GLU A 24 -8.69 16.16 -14.84
C GLU A 24 -9.43 14.81 -14.76
N GLU A 25 -8.70 13.72 -14.96
CA GLU A 25 -9.18 12.35 -15.06
C GLU A 25 -8.99 11.62 -13.72
N GLU A 26 -9.97 10.86 -13.24
CA GLU A 26 -9.86 10.01 -12.01
C GLU A 26 -8.94 8.79 -12.22
N LEU A 27 -7.88 8.96 -12.99
CA LEU A 27 -7.04 7.92 -13.57
C LEU A 27 -5.63 7.87 -12.98
N THR A 28 -5.45 8.43 -11.78
CA THR A 28 -4.18 8.56 -11.03
C THR A 28 -3.30 7.31 -11.10
N TYR A 29 -3.90 6.12 -10.94
CA TYR A 29 -3.14 4.87 -10.93
C TYR A 29 -2.79 4.32 -12.33
N SER A 30 -3.61 4.61 -13.33
CA SER A 30 -3.34 4.21 -14.72
C SER A 30 -2.19 5.00 -15.35
N LEU A 31 -1.83 6.13 -14.74
CA LEU A 31 -0.76 7.01 -15.19
C LEU A 31 0.62 6.61 -14.62
N TYR A 32 0.69 5.83 -13.53
CA TYR A 32 1.97 5.38 -12.96
C TYR A 32 2.92 4.77 -13.99
N PRO A 33 2.51 3.85 -14.89
CA PRO A 33 3.41 3.30 -15.91
C PRO A 33 4.04 4.37 -16.81
N GLN A 34 3.28 5.42 -17.14
CA GLN A 34 3.76 6.51 -17.99
C GLN A 34 4.72 7.41 -17.21
N LYS A 35 4.34 7.81 -15.99
CA LYS A 35 5.18 8.62 -15.09
C LYS A 35 6.51 7.93 -14.79
N ILE A 36 6.48 6.63 -14.45
CA ILE A 36 7.68 5.83 -14.21
C ILE A 36 8.61 5.85 -15.43
N ARG A 37 8.07 5.67 -16.65
CA ARG A 37 8.88 5.69 -17.88
C ARG A 37 9.51 7.05 -18.14
N ILE A 38 8.78 8.13 -17.89
CA ILE A 38 9.29 9.50 -18.06
C ILE A 38 10.42 9.76 -17.08
N TYR A 39 10.21 9.52 -15.78
CA TYR A 39 11.27 9.74 -14.80
C TYR A 39 12.51 8.85 -15.04
N GLU A 40 12.33 7.61 -15.52
CA GLU A 40 13.49 6.78 -15.92
C GLU A 40 14.28 7.36 -17.09
N GLU A 41 13.60 7.88 -18.12
CA GLU A 41 14.28 8.51 -19.26
C GLU A 41 14.89 9.87 -18.86
N MET A 42 14.25 10.64 -17.97
CA MET A 42 14.83 11.88 -17.42
C MET A 42 16.15 11.60 -16.68
N LEU A 43 16.17 10.62 -15.74
CA LEU A 43 17.41 10.25 -15.04
C LEU A 43 18.48 9.76 -16.01
N ARG A 44 18.09 9.02 -17.06
CA ARG A 44 19.02 8.57 -18.09
C ARG A 44 19.65 9.74 -18.84
N LYS A 45 18.87 10.75 -19.22
CA LYS A 45 19.34 11.96 -19.92
C LYS A 45 20.25 12.81 -19.05
N MET A 46 19.84 13.06 -17.80
CA MET A 46 20.64 13.75 -16.80
C MET A 46 22.05 13.15 -16.66
N VAL A 47 22.15 11.81 -16.57
CA VAL A 47 23.45 11.12 -16.50
C VAL A 47 24.26 11.26 -17.79
N GLN A 48 23.61 11.24 -18.96
CA GLN A 48 24.28 11.40 -20.26
C GLN A 48 24.81 12.82 -20.48
N GLU A 49 24.04 13.81 -20.06
CA GLU A 49 24.31 15.23 -20.26
C GLU A 49 25.14 15.84 -19.10
N GLN A 50 25.36 15.06 -18.03
CA GLN A 50 26.03 15.48 -16.79
C GLN A 50 25.30 16.60 -16.04
N ASP A 51 24.01 16.79 -16.32
CA ASP A 51 23.14 17.71 -15.59
C ASP A 51 22.54 16.99 -14.37
N MET A 52 23.04 17.33 -13.18
CA MET A 52 22.62 16.74 -11.92
C MET A 52 21.72 17.67 -11.09
N THR A 53 21.29 18.80 -11.67
CA THR A 53 20.59 19.89 -10.97
C THR A 53 19.32 19.40 -10.27
N TYR A 54 18.55 18.53 -10.95
CA TYR A 54 17.28 17.98 -10.46
C TYR A 54 17.32 16.46 -10.22
N TYR A 55 18.50 15.84 -10.22
CA TYR A 55 18.64 14.39 -10.16
C TYR A 55 17.99 13.80 -8.90
N ASP A 56 18.30 14.35 -7.71
CA ASP A 56 17.73 13.89 -6.43
C ASP A 56 16.19 14.02 -6.41
N TYR A 57 15.66 15.09 -7.01
CA TYR A 57 14.23 15.28 -7.16
C TYR A 57 13.61 14.18 -8.03
N VAL A 58 14.10 14.02 -9.26
CA VAL A 58 13.59 13.02 -10.22
C VAL A 58 13.72 11.60 -9.66
N GLU A 59 14.83 11.29 -8.98
CA GLU A 59 15.07 10.00 -8.34
C GLU A 59 14.04 9.71 -7.24
N LYS A 60 13.80 10.67 -6.35
CA LYS A 60 12.77 10.55 -5.30
C LYS A 60 11.37 10.38 -5.89
N ARG A 61 11.04 11.11 -6.96
CA ARG A 61 9.77 10.95 -7.68
C ARG A 61 9.68 9.54 -8.26
N LEU A 62 10.71 9.04 -8.93
CA LEU A 62 10.71 7.70 -9.50
C LEU A 62 10.51 6.63 -8.42
N VAL A 63 11.23 6.72 -7.30
CA VAL A 63 11.07 5.80 -6.15
C VAL A 63 9.64 5.80 -5.64
N LEU A 64 9.04 6.98 -5.45
CA LEU A 64 7.64 7.12 -5.02
C LEU A 64 6.68 6.38 -5.96
N HIS A 65 6.78 6.64 -7.26
CA HIS A 65 5.89 6.01 -8.24
C HIS A 65 6.11 4.50 -8.34
N LEU A 66 7.36 4.03 -8.23
CA LEU A 66 7.67 2.60 -8.25
C LEU A 66 7.13 1.88 -7.01
N VAL A 67 7.27 2.47 -5.81
CA VAL A 67 6.72 1.90 -4.58
C VAL A 67 5.20 1.90 -4.61
N HIS A 68 4.58 3.01 -4.98
CA HIS A 68 3.13 3.14 -5.00
C HIS A 68 2.50 2.24 -6.06
N TYR A 69 3.03 2.24 -7.28
CA TYR A 69 2.53 1.38 -8.35
C TYR A 69 2.75 -0.09 -8.05
N GLY A 70 3.92 -0.47 -7.52
CA GLY A 70 4.17 -1.85 -7.08
C GLY A 70 3.19 -2.32 -6.00
N THR A 71 2.76 -1.41 -5.13
CA THR A 71 1.79 -1.70 -4.08
C THR A 71 0.38 -1.81 -4.61
N TYR A 72 -0.02 -0.89 -5.49
CA TYR A 72 -1.28 -0.99 -6.21
C TYR A 72 -1.39 -2.30 -7.02
N LEU A 73 -0.31 -2.68 -7.72
CA LEU A 73 -0.25 -3.93 -8.47
C LEU A 73 -0.41 -5.16 -7.57
N LYS A 74 0.12 -5.13 -6.34
CA LYS A 74 -0.08 -6.20 -5.34
C LYS A 74 -1.56 -6.39 -4.98
N MET A 75 -2.38 -5.33 -5.10
CA MET A 75 -3.82 -5.32 -4.80
C MET A 75 -4.70 -5.67 -6.01
N GLN A 76 -4.13 -5.95 -7.18
CA GLN A 76 -4.88 -6.15 -8.42
C GLN A 76 -4.52 -7.50 -9.06
N TYR A 77 -5.33 -8.55 -8.84
CA TYR A 77 -5.26 -9.85 -9.56
C TYR A 77 -3.94 -10.66 -9.38
N GLU A 78 -4.02 -12.00 -9.28
CA GLU A 78 -2.84 -12.86 -9.02
C GLU A 78 -1.75 -12.84 -10.13
N LYS A 79 -2.09 -12.43 -11.36
CA LYS A 79 -1.12 -12.24 -12.46
C LYS A 79 -0.24 -10.98 -12.30
N SER A 80 -0.46 -10.19 -11.25
CA SER A 80 0.21 -8.91 -11.01
C SER A 80 1.33 -8.98 -9.97
N ASP A 81 1.46 -10.09 -9.24
CA ASP A 81 2.52 -10.25 -8.22
C ASP A 81 3.92 -10.07 -8.82
N GLU A 82 4.14 -10.51 -10.07
CA GLU A 82 5.43 -10.34 -10.75
C GLU A 82 5.67 -8.90 -11.18
N ALA A 83 4.64 -8.21 -11.66
CA ALA A 83 4.74 -6.80 -12.00
C ALA A 83 4.99 -5.94 -10.74
N ALA A 84 4.30 -6.26 -9.63
CA ALA A 84 4.53 -5.66 -8.33
C ALA A 84 5.97 -5.87 -7.86
N LEU A 85 6.45 -7.12 -7.90
CA LEU A 85 7.82 -7.48 -7.54
C LEU A 85 8.86 -6.73 -8.39
N GLN A 86 8.64 -6.61 -9.71
CA GLN A 86 9.54 -5.87 -10.61
C GLN A 86 9.57 -4.38 -10.30
N CYS A 87 8.42 -3.76 -10.02
CA CYS A 87 8.36 -2.35 -9.64
C CYS A 87 9.10 -2.09 -8.32
N LEU A 88 8.88 -2.93 -7.30
CA LEU A 88 9.55 -2.79 -6.02
C LEU A 88 11.06 -3.08 -6.12
N LYS A 89 11.48 -4.06 -6.93
CA LYS A 89 12.90 -4.32 -7.21
C LYS A 89 13.57 -3.12 -7.89
N ARG A 90 12.86 -2.45 -8.81
CA ARG A 90 13.33 -1.19 -9.42
C ARG A 90 13.40 -0.08 -8.38
N ALA A 91 12.44 0.05 -7.48
CA ALA A 91 12.51 1.04 -6.40
C ALA A 91 13.79 0.85 -5.57
N LEU A 92 14.12 -0.39 -5.22
CA LEU A 92 15.35 -0.72 -4.50
C LEU A 92 16.66 -0.55 -5.30
N LYS A 93 16.58 -0.36 -6.62
CA LYS A 93 17.76 0.00 -7.43
C LYS A 93 18.15 1.47 -7.20
N TYR A 94 17.17 2.34 -7.03
CA TYR A 94 17.35 3.78 -6.77
C TYR A 94 17.48 4.06 -5.27
N ASP A 95 16.69 3.38 -4.44
CA ASP A 95 16.74 3.50 -2.98
C ASP A 95 16.97 2.12 -2.33
N LYS A 96 18.24 1.73 -2.26
CA LYS A 96 18.68 0.42 -1.78
C LYS A 96 18.23 0.10 -0.34
N TYR A 97 18.04 1.12 0.48
CA TYR A 97 17.76 0.95 1.92
C TYR A 97 16.30 1.16 2.28
N ASN A 98 15.41 1.36 1.29
CA ASN A 98 13.98 1.53 1.51
C ASN A 98 13.36 0.34 2.30
N PRO A 99 12.89 0.54 3.54
CA PRO A 99 12.42 -0.56 4.37
C PRO A 99 11.05 -1.07 3.92
N ILE A 100 10.09 -0.20 3.56
CA ILE A 100 8.78 -0.64 3.08
C ILE A 100 8.87 -1.42 1.75
N ALA A 101 9.73 -1.01 0.81
CA ALA A 101 9.92 -1.74 -0.43
C ALA A 101 10.53 -3.14 -0.17
N SER A 102 11.50 -3.23 0.75
CA SER A 102 12.07 -4.51 1.17
C SER A 102 11.03 -5.42 1.83
N TYR A 103 10.19 -4.85 2.71
CA TYR A 103 9.09 -5.57 3.37
C TYR A 103 8.08 -6.12 2.36
N ARG A 104 7.60 -5.28 1.44
CA ARG A 104 6.60 -5.66 0.42
C ARG A 104 7.13 -6.74 -0.53
N ILE A 105 8.42 -6.69 -0.89
CA ILE A 105 9.07 -7.77 -1.65
C ILE A 105 9.13 -9.05 -0.81
N GLY A 106 9.52 -8.96 0.47
CA GLY A 106 9.56 -10.11 1.37
C GLY A 106 8.20 -10.81 1.47
N PHE A 107 7.13 -10.04 1.63
CA PHE A 107 5.75 -10.54 1.65
C PHE A 107 5.37 -11.28 0.35
N LEU A 108 5.66 -10.70 -0.82
CA LEU A 108 5.40 -11.33 -2.11
C LEU A 108 6.16 -12.65 -2.27
N LEU A 109 7.44 -12.69 -1.88
CA LEU A 109 8.26 -13.90 -1.93
C LEU A 109 7.78 -14.96 -0.95
N TYR A 110 7.38 -14.56 0.26
CA TYR A 110 6.80 -15.45 1.27
C TYR A 110 5.55 -16.14 0.75
N ARG A 111 4.64 -15.39 0.12
CA ARG A 111 3.42 -15.95 -0.50
C ARG A 111 3.69 -16.93 -1.63
N ARG A 112 4.84 -16.80 -2.31
CA ARG A 112 5.29 -17.71 -3.37
C ARG A 112 6.05 -18.94 -2.85
N GLY A 113 6.29 -19.03 -1.54
CA GLY A 113 7.12 -20.08 -0.95
C GLY A 113 8.62 -19.89 -1.19
N GLU A 114 9.06 -18.73 -1.69
CA GLU A 114 10.46 -18.36 -1.88
C GLU A 114 11.07 -17.90 -0.54
N TYR A 115 11.09 -18.80 0.44
CA TYR A 115 11.38 -18.46 1.84
C TYR A 115 12.81 -17.94 2.07
N LYS A 116 13.79 -18.42 1.30
CA LYS A 116 15.18 -17.95 1.41
C LYS A 116 15.32 -16.48 1.03
N GLU A 117 14.74 -16.10 -0.09
CA GLU A 117 14.75 -14.73 -0.59
C GLU A 117 13.86 -13.83 0.27
N ALA A 118 12.72 -14.34 0.76
CA ALA A 118 11.84 -13.64 1.68
C ALA A 118 12.57 -13.26 2.98
N MET A 119 13.27 -14.24 3.59
CA MET A 119 14.07 -14.06 4.80
C MET A 119 15.04 -12.87 4.69
N VAL A 120 15.85 -12.83 3.62
CA VAL A 120 16.82 -11.75 3.34
C VAL A 120 16.13 -10.39 3.22
N ARG A 121 14.91 -10.35 2.69
CA ARG A 121 14.17 -9.11 2.47
C ARG A 121 13.56 -8.57 3.75
N PHE A 122 13.03 -9.44 4.61
CA PHE A 122 12.58 -9.05 5.93
C PHE A 122 13.73 -8.56 6.82
N GLU A 123 14.88 -9.25 6.82
CA GLU A 123 16.08 -8.80 7.54
C GLU A 123 16.49 -7.37 7.13
N ARG A 124 16.50 -7.09 5.82
CA ARG A 124 16.81 -5.75 5.30
C ARG A 124 15.78 -4.71 5.71
N ALA A 125 14.50 -5.05 5.65
CA ALA A 125 13.43 -4.15 6.07
C ALA A 125 13.58 -3.74 7.54
N ILE A 126 13.82 -4.72 8.41
CA ILE A 126 14.02 -4.53 9.85
C ILE A 126 15.30 -3.74 10.14
N ALA A 127 16.41 -4.09 9.49
CA ALA A 127 17.71 -3.46 9.74
C ALA A 127 17.74 -1.99 9.32
N ASN A 128 17.17 -1.67 8.15
CA ASN A 128 17.24 -0.33 7.59
C ASN A 128 16.26 0.65 8.27
N GLN A 129 15.16 0.15 8.83
CA GLN A 129 14.10 0.96 9.47
C GLN A 129 14.63 2.05 10.41
N LYS A 130 15.55 1.69 11.33
CA LYS A 130 16.02 2.59 12.40
C LYS A 130 16.82 3.80 11.89
N SER A 131 17.53 3.64 10.77
CA SER A 131 18.39 4.68 10.20
C SER A 131 17.75 5.38 8.99
N TYR A 132 16.58 4.92 8.54
CA TYR A 132 15.95 5.43 7.34
C TYR A 132 15.25 6.77 7.61
N GLN A 133 15.58 7.81 6.84
CA GLN A 133 15.18 9.18 7.15
C GLN A 133 13.75 9.52 6.75
N ASN A 134 13.26 8.98 5.63
CA ASN A 134 11.90 9.24 5.19
C ASN A 134 10.93 8.35 6.00
N ARG A 135 10.26 8.98 6.98
CA ARG A 135 9.26 8.37 7.86
C ARG A 135 8.10 7.72 7.13
N GLU A 136 7.81 8.18 5.94
CA GLU A 136 6.62 7.76 5.23
C GLU A 136 6.82 6.37 4.58
N TYR A 137 8.08 5.96 4.36
CA TYR A 137 8.48 4.61 3.93
C TYR A 137 8.93 3.72 5.09
N GLN A 138 8.84 4.20 6.33
CA GLN A 138 9.07 3.38 7.51
C GLN A 138 7.89 2.43 7.74
N LEU A 139 8.18 1.23 8.24
CA LEU A 139 7.17 0.27 8.67
C LEU A 139 6.42 0.79 9.90
N SER A 140 5.12 0.51 9.98
CA SER A 140 4.38 0.65 11.25
C SER A 140 4.87 -0.37 12.29
N GLU A 141 4.54 -0.17 13.56
CA GLU A 141 4.88 -1.13 14.62
C GLU A 141 4.32 -2.53 14.32
N ARG A 142 3.11 -2.59 13.76
CA ARG A 142 2.47 -3.85 13.38
C ARG A 142 3.18 -4.50 12.19
N GLN A 143 3.54 -3.73 11.16
CA GLN A 143 4.31 -4.25 10.03
C GLN A 143 5.70 -4.74 10.46
N LEU A 144 6.32 -4.09 11.45
CA LEU A 144 7.57 -4.54 12.03
C LEU A 144 7.40 -5.87 12.77
N ALA A 145 6.33 -6.03 13.57
CA ALA A 145 6.00 -7.30 14.20
C ALA A 145 5.74 -8.41 13.16
N ASN A 146 4.96 -8.11 12.12
CA ASN A 146 4.72 -9.03 11.00
C ASN A 146 6.03 -9.40 10.29
N ALA A 147 6.94 -8.45 10.06
CA ALA A 147 8.23 -8.71 9.44
C ALA A 147 9.06 -9.73 10.26
N HIS A 148 9.03 -9.64 11.59
CA HIS A 148 9.67 -10.61 12.47
C HIS A 148 8.99 -11.99 12.42
N LEU A 149 7.67 -12.04 12.36
CA LEU A 149 6.93 -13.30 12.20
C LEU A 149 7.22 -13.97 10.86
N TYR A 150 7.17 -13.22 9.76
CA TYR A 150 7.51 -13.74 8.43
C TYR A 150 8.97 -14.16 8.35
N LEU A 151 9.89 -13.44 9.00
CA LEU A 151 11.30 -13.83 9.10
C LEU A 151 11.45 -15.18 9.82
N ALA A 152 10.80 -15.34 10.98
CA ALA A 152 10.81 -16.59 11.74
C ALA A 152 10.21 -17.73 10.92
N ASN A 153 9.03 -17.54 10.31
CA ASN A 153 8.39 -18.56 9.50
C ASN A 153 9.24 -18.96 8.30
N SER A 154 9.86 -17.98 7.62
CA SER A 154 10.78 -18.26 6.50
C SER A 154 11.94 -19.17 6.95
N ALA A 155 12.55 -18.89 8.10
CA ALA A 155 13.61 -19.72 8.66
C ALA A 155 13.10 -21.13 9.04
N LEU A 156 11.91 -21.23 9.66
CA LEU A 156 11.31 -22.52 10.03
C LEU A 156 10.95 -23.36 8.79
N HIS A 157 10.48 -22.74 7.71
CA HIS A 157 10.23 -23.42 6.44
C HIS A 157 11.52 -23.97 5.82
N LEU A 158 12.61 -23.19 5.83
CA LEU A 158 13.91 -23.66 5.33
C LEU A 158 14.46 -24.81 6.20
N ALA A 159 14.33 -24.71 7.53
CA ALA A 159 14.72 -25.78 8.44
C ALA A 159 13.93 -27.06 8.14
N LYS A 160 12.60 -26.95 8.04
CA LYS A 160 11.71 -28.05 7.65
C LYS A 160 12.18 -28.71 6.35
N GLN A 161 12.36 -27.93 5.28
CA GLN A 161 12.78 -28.44 3.97
C GLN A 161 14.14 -29.16 4.06
N THR A 162 15.07 -28.64 4.85
CA THR A 162 16.39 -29.24 5.05
C THR A 162 16.29 -30.59 5.75
N TYR A 163 15.46 -30.69 6.79
CA TYR A 163 15.23 -31.96 7.49
C TYR A 163 14.53 -32.99 6.59
N GLU A 164 13.51 -32.58 5.84
CA GLU A 164 12.82 -33.45 4.88
C GLU A 164 13.79 -33.99 3.80
N GLN A 165 14.73 -33.17 3.33
CA GLN A 165 15.78 -33.61 2.41
C GLN A 165 16.77 -34.59 3.06
N MET A 166 17.13 -34.36 4.33
CA MET A 166 18.03 -35.23 5.07
C MET A 166 17.44 -36.61 5.33
N GLU A 167 16.14 -36.71 5.61
CA GLU A 167 15.41 -37.99 5.77
C GLU A 167 15.41 -38.84 4.49
N GLN A 168 15.53 -38.21 3.33
CA GLN A 168 15.61 -38.90 2.04
C GLN A 168 17.00 -39.47 1.74
N LEU A 169 18.03 -39.10 2.51
CA LEU A 169 19.38 -39.62 2.33
C LEU A 169 19.51 -41.02 2.93
N SER A 170 20.07 -41.95 2.16
CA SER A 170 20.45 -43.26 2.68
C SER A 170 21.76 -43.14 3.48
N PHE A 171 21.66 -43.14 4.81
CA PHE A 171 22.83 -43.20 5.69
C PHE A 171 23.22 -44.65 6.01
N ASP A 172 24.53 -44.91 6.07
CA ASP A 172 25.06 -46.16 6.61
C ASP A 172 24.82 -46.20 8.13
N GLN A 173 24.31 -47.32 8.65
CA GLN A 173 23.69 -47.46 9.99
C GLN A 173 24.63 -47.18 11.19
N HIS A 174 25.87 -46.78 10.97
CA HIS A 174 26.93 -46.77 11.98
C HIS A 174 27.08 -45.41 12.70
N GLN A 175 26.35 -44.37 12.28
CA GLN A 175 26.25 -43.09 12.99
C GLN A 175 24.80 -42.59 12.97
N ALA A 176 24.08 -42.80 14.08
CA ALA A 176 22.74 -42.24 14.25
C ALA A 176 22.82 -40.72 14.33
N LEU A 177 22.12 -40.03 13.43
CA LEU A 177 21.94 -38.58 13.52
C LEU A 177 21.11 -38.22 14.78
N PRO A 178 21.27 -37.01 15.33
CA PRO A 178 20.41 -36.54 16.40
C PRO A 178 18.94 -36.61 15.98
N ASN A 179 18.07 -37.10 16.87
CA ASN A 179 16.63 -37.11 16.64
C ASN A 179 16.08 -35.70 16.85
N TYR A 180 16.00 -34.92 15.77
CA TYR A 180 15.43 -33.57 15.81
C TYR A 180 13.90 -33.68 15.82
N GLU A 181 13.27 -33.41 16.97
CA GLU A 181 11.81 -33.33 17.01
C GLU A 181 11.34 -32.12 16.20
N LEU A 182 10.72 -32.38 15.04
CA LEU A 182 10.11 -31.34 14.21
C LEU A 182 8.79 -30.82 14.79
N SER A 183 8.21 -31.51 15.76
CA SER A 183 6.91 -31.21 16.37
C SER A 183 6.81 -29.78 16.94
N PRO A 184 7.78 -29.28 17.75
CA PRO A 184 7.76 -27.90 18.23
C PRO A 184 7.88 -26.87 17.10
N ILE A 185 8.71 -27.16 16.08
CA ILE A 185 8.89 -26.28 14.91
C ILE A 185 7.58 -26.17 14.11
N TYR A 186 6.92 -27.30 13.86
CA TYR A 186 5.63 -27.32 13.16
C TYR A 186 4.55 -26.57 13.92
N LYS A 187 4.51 -26.73 15.25
CA LYS A 187 3.57 -26.00 16.08
C LYS A 187 3.81 -24.49 16.01
N SER A 188 5.05 -24.03 16.19
CA SER A 188 5.39 -22.61 16.09
C SER A 188 5.07 -22.03 14.71
N LEU A 189 5.37 -22.76 13.64
CA LEU A 189 5.03 -22.34 12.28
C LEU A 189 3.52 -22.19 12.09
N ALA A 190 2.75 -23.21 12.47
CA ALA A 190 1.30 -23.20 12.35
C ALA A 190 0.64 -22.11 13.21
N ASP A 191 1.14 -21.89 14.43
CA ASP A 191 0.67 -20.85 15.34
C ASP A 191 0.92 -19.44 14.75
N ASN A 192 2.10 -19.21 14.17
CA ASN A 192 2.44 -17.94 13.53
C ASN A 192 1.62 -17.70 12.25
N ASP A 193 1.50 -18.70 11.37
CA ASP A 193 0.68 -18.59 10.15
C ASP A 193 -0.78 -18.34 10.47
N ARG A 194 -1.32 -19.02 11.49
CA ARG A 194 -2.67 -18.76 11.99
C ARG A 194 -2.80 -17.33 12.49
N TYR A 195 -1.86 -16.86 13.30
CA TYR A 195 -1.87 -15.48 13.79
C TYR A 195 -1.85 -14.46 12.64
N LEU A 196 -0.96 -14.61 11.67
CA LEU A 196 -0.85 -13.73 10.51
C LEU A 196 -2.15 -13.72 9.70
N LYS A 197 -2.80 -14.89 9.53
CA LYS A 197 -4.07 -15.01 8.84
C LYS A 197 -5.23 -14.35 9.61
N GLU A 198 -5.31 -14.59 10.92
CA GLU A 198 -6.35 -14.06 11.80
C GLU A 198 -6.23 -12.56 12.04
N ASN A 199 -5.09 -11.96 11.71
CA ASN A 199 -4.81 -10.54 11.91
C ASN A 199 -4.40 -9.83 10.61
N ALA A 200 -4.83 -10.33 9.46
CA ALA A 200 -4.43 -9.83 8.15
C ALA A 200 -5.02 -8.46 7.79
N PHE A 201 -6.16 -8.10 8.37
CA PHE A 201 -6.87 -6.84 8.12
C PHE A 201 -7.04 -6.04 9.39
N TYR A 202 -6.95 -4.72 9.28
CA TYR A 202 -7.52 -3.82 10.27
C TYR A 202 -9.03 -3.74 10.09
N GLN A 203 -9.75 -3.61 11.20
CA GLN A 203 -11.16 -3.24 11.25
C GLN A 203 -11.27 -2.02 12.16
N ILE A 204 -11.65 -0.88 11.58
CA ILE A 204 -11.75 0.40 12.27
C ILE A 204 -13.23 0.79 12.36
N THR A 205 -13.66 1.07 13.58
CA THR A 205 -14.99 1.60 13.90
C THR A 205 -14.85 2.83 14.79
N PRO A 206 -15.93 3.59 15.06
CA PRO A 206 -15.89 4.68 16.04
C PRO A 206 -15.44 4.25 17.45
N GLU A 207 -15.64 2.98 17.82
CA GLU A 207 -15.26 2.41 19.12
C GLU A 207 -13.77 2.07 19.22
N GLY A 208 -13.10 1.86 18.09
CA GLY A 208 -11.66 1.62 18.05
C GLY A 208 -11.18 0.83 16.83
N THR A 209 -9.93 0.38 16.92
CA THR A 209 -9.27 -0.41 15.88
C THR A 209 -8.96 -1.80 16.40
N ALA A 210 -9.41 -2.82 15.67
CA ALA A 210 -9.06 -4.22 15.89
C ALA A 210 -8.39 -4.80 14.63
N THR A 211 -7.89 -6.04 14.74
CA THR A 211 -7.44 -6.82 13.59
C THR A 211 -8.33 -8.06 13.43
N CYS A 212 -8.54 -8.48 12.18
CA CYS A 212 -9.37 -9.61 11.83
C CYS A 212 -8.84 -10.37 10.59
N SER A 213 -9.43 -11.54 10.35
CA SER A 213 -9.11 -12.35 9.17
C SER A 213 -9.82 -11.81 7.94
N LYS A 214 -9.35 -12.25 6.76
CA LYS A 214 -10.05 -11.97 5.50
C LYS A 214 -11.47 -12.55 5.52
N GLU A 215 -11.61 -13.77 6.03
CA GLU A 215 -12.90 -14.45 6.13
C GLU A 215 -13.89 -13.66 7.01
N ALA A 216 -13.42 -13.06 8.10
CA ALA A 216 -14.24 -12.21 8.95
C ALA A 216 -14.69 -10.93 8.23
N CYS A 217 -13.83 -10.32 7.41
CA CYS A 217 -14.23 -9.19 6.56
C CYS A 217 -15.33 -9.60 5.57
N GLU A 218 -15.17 -10.74 4.89
CA GLU A 218 -16.14 -11.24 3.91
C GLU A 218 -17.48 -11.63 4.55
N GLU A 219 -17.45 -12.20 5.75
CA GLU A 219 -18.65 -12.50 6.54
C GLU A 219 -19.40 -11.22 6.95
N LEU A 220 -18.70 -10.18 7.36
CA LEU A 220 -19.29 -8.87 7.71
C LEU A 220 -19.92 -8.19 6.49
N ILE A 221 -19.30 -8.31 5.31
CA ILE A 221 -19.88 -7.79 4.06
C ILE A 221 -21.12 -8.58 3.65
N THR A 222 -21.11 -9.90 3.85
CA THR A 222 -22.26 -10.76 3.54
C THR A 222 -23.42 -10.52 4.50
N HIS A 223 -23.13 -10.25 5.77
CA HIS A 223 -24.09 -9.96 6.83
C HIS A 223 -23.93 -8.52 7.31
N GLU A 224 -24.10 -7.59 6.37
CA GLU A 224 -23.92 -6.17 6.60
C GLU A 224 -24.79 -5.68 7.77
N PRO A 225 -24.24 -4.94 8.75
CA PRO A 225 -25.04 -4.31 9.78
C PRO A 225 -25.97 -3.24 9.18
N ALA A 226 -27.24 -3.20 9.62
CA ALA A 226 -28.19 -2.21 9.13
C ALA A 226 -27.69 -0.77 9.35
N ASP A 227 -27.95 0.09 8.37
CA ASP A 227 -27.60 1.52 8.39
C ASP A 227 -26.12 1.80 8.66
N THR A 228 -25.21 0.89 8.25
CA THR A 228 -23.78 1.00 8.52
C THR A 228 -22.97 1.04 7.23
N LEU A 229 -22.05 2.00 7.12
CA LEU A 229 -21.14 2.10 5.98
C LEU A 229 -20.01 1.08 6.12
N VAL A 230 -19.91 0.12 5.20
CA VAL A 230 -18.81 -0.86 5.18
C VAL A 230 -17.85 -0.54 4.04
N LEU A 231 -16.74 0.14 4.35
CA LEU A 231 -15.68 0.44 3.40
C LEU A 231 -14.59 -0.63 3.46
N TYR A 232 -14.51 -1.47 2.43
CA TYR A 232 -13.58 -2.59 2.34
C TYR A 232 -12.55 -2.39 1.22
N PHE A 233 -11.27 -2.35 1.59
CA PHE A 233 -10.14 -2.42 0.66
C PHE A 233 -9.76 -3.89 0.45
N GLY A 234 -10.46 -4.55 -0.47
CA GLY A 234 -10.25 -5.95 -0.80
C GLY A 234 -9.09 -6.19 -1.78
N ASP A 235 -8.78 -7.47 -2.02
CA ASP A 235 -7.71 -7.93 -2.91
C ASP A 235 -7.95 -7.65 -4.41
N ARG A 236 -9.12 -7.13 -4.78
CA ARG A 236 -9.54 -6.94 -6.19
C ARG A 236 -10.17 -5.58 -6.44
N GLN A 237 -10.90 -5.07 -5.45
CA GLN A 237 -11.67 -3.84 -5.55
C GLN A 237 -11.81 -3.20 -4.19
N ILE A 238 -11.99 -1.88 -4.20
CA ILE A 238 -12.40 -1.14 -3.01
C ILE A 238 -13.90 -0.95 -3.12
N THR A 239 -14.63 -1.45 -2.15
CA THR A 239 -16.09 -1.43 -2.13
C THR A 239 -16.58 -0.69 -0.92
N LEU A 240 -17.57 0.18 -1.13
CA LEU A 240 -18.40 0.74 -0.08
C LEU A 240 -19.75 0.05 -0.15
N THR A 241 -20.12 -0.65 0.92
CA THR A 241 -21.43 -1.30 1.04
C THR A 241 -22.29 -0.50 2.01
N PHE A 242 -23.56 -0.29 1.65
CA PHE A 242 -24.56 0.37 2.47
C PHE A 242 -25.95 -0.17 2.13
N ASN A 243 -26.63 -0.79 3.09
CA ASN A 243 -28.00 -1.31 2.97
C ASN A 243 -28.21 -2.13 1.68
N GLU A 244 -27.43 -3.21 1.52
CA GLU A 244 -27.42 -4.13 0.36
C GLU A 244 -26.93 -3.51 -0.96
N THR A 245 -26.59 -2.22 -0.97
CA THR A 245 -26.01 -1.55 -2.14
C THR A 245 -24.49 -1.57 -2.06
N SER A 246 -23.84 -2.05 -3.12
CA SER A 246 -22.37 -2.10 -3.22
C SER A 246 -21.85 -1.17 -4.30
N LEU A 247 -21.06 -0.19 -3.89
CA LEU A 247 -20.40 0.81 -4.73
C LEU A 247 -18.91 0.50 -4.89
N ALA A 248 -18.46 0.33 -6.12
CA ALA A 248 -17.03 0.23 -6.42
C ALA A 248 -16.38 1.63 -6.44
N LEU A 249 -15.32 1.81 -5.66
CA LEU A 249 -14.54 3.04 -5.56
C LEU A 249 -13.19 2.90 -6.25
N THR A 250 -12.69 4.00 -6.80
CA THR A 250 -11.27 4.08 -7.16
C THR A 250 -10.41 4.13 -5.89
N GLN A 251 -9.12 3.86 -6.01
CA GLN A 251 -8.19 3.95 -4.87
C GLN A 251 -8.17 5.35 -4.26
N GLU A 252 -8.15 6.40 -5.08
CA GLU A 252 -8.24 7.79 -4.61
C GLU A 252 -9.55 8.06 -3.84
N GLN A 253 -10.70 7.63 -4.39
CA GLN A 253 -12.01 7.78 -3.72
C GLN A 253 -12.05 7.02 -2.38
N GLY A 254 -11.54 5.79 -2.35
CA GLY A 254 -11.43 4.98 -1.15
C GLY A 254 -10.55 5.62 -0.09
N ASP A 255 -9.38 6.13 -0.48
CA ASP A 255 -8.43 6.78 0.45
C ASP A 255 -8.98 8.08 1.02
N ILE A 256 -9.64 8.92 0.20
CA ILE A 256 -10.35 10.11 0.68
C ILE A 256 -11.42 9.71 1.69
N LEU A 257 -12.29 8.76 1.33
CA LEU A 257 -13.40 8.36 2.18
C LEU A 257 -12.91 7.76 3.50
N ARG A 258 -11.88 6.89 3.46
CA ARG A 258 -11.23 6.36 4.65
C ARG A 258 -10.70 7.48 5.54
N TYR A 259 -9.98 8.45 5.00
CA TYR A 259 -9.46 9.56 5.79
C TYR A 259 -10.59 10.34 6.45
N VAL A 260 -11.64 10.66 5.69
CA VAL A 260 -12.80 11.39 6.21
C VAL A 260 -13.45 10.62 7.36
N LEU A 261 -13.75 9.33 7.19
CA LEU A 261 -14.37 8.51 8.23
C LEU A 261 -13.51 8.36 9.48
N VAL A 262 -12.21 8.09 9.32
CA VAL A 262 -11.33 7.65 10.41
C VAL A 262 -10.58 8.79 11.10
N LYS A 263 -10.23 9.85 10.37
CA LYS A 263 -9.28 10.88 10.84
C LYS A 263 -9.92 12.26 11.00
N SER A 264 -10.94 12.57 10.19
CA SER A 264 -11.56 13.88 10.27
C SER A 264 -12.50 13.98 11.47
N ARG A 265 -12.48 15.14 12.14
CA ARG A 265 -13.37 15.45 13.27
C ARG A 265 -13.53 16.94 13.42
N GLU A 266 -14.36 17.36 14.37
CA GLU A 266 -14.42 18.76 14.77
C GLU A 266 -13.03 19.31 15.16
N GLY A 267 -12.68 20.48 14.63
CA GLY A 267 -11.35 21.09 14.78
C GLY A 267 -10.23 20.51 13.90
N LEU A 268 -10.41 19.31 13.34
CA LEU A 268 -9.45 18.62 12.45
C LEU A 268 -10.15 18.08 11.19
N PRO A 269 -10.66 18.95 10.29
CA PRO A 269 -11.23 18.50 9.03
C PRO A 269 -10.14 18.08 8.04
N ALA A 270 -10.51 17.23 7.08
CA ALA A 270 -9.70 16.91 5.91
C ALA A 270 -9.53 18.16 5.05
N SER A 271 -8.30 18.65 5.01
CA SER A 271 -7.87 19.80 4.22
C SER A 271 -7.02 19.36 3.03
N ARG A 272 -6.82 20.30 2.11
CA ARG A 272 -5.89 20.16 0.99
C ARG A 272 -4.47 19.78 1.43
N MET A 273 -4.03 20.31 2.57
CA MET A 273 -2.70 20.01 3.13
C MET A 273 -2.65 18.62 3.76
N THR A 274 -3.66 18.24 4.54
CA THR A 274 -3.67 16.93 5.21
C THR A 274 -3.84 15.78 4.23
N LEU A 275 -4.59 16.00 3.14
CA LEU A 275 -4.75 15.01 2.08
C LEU A 275 -3.70 15.16 0.97
N GLN A 276 -2.69 16.03 1.15
CA GLN A 276 -1.69 16.26 0.12
C GLN A 276 -1.09 14.94 -0.35
N THR A 277 -0.78 14.01 0.55
CA THR A 277 -0.20 12.70 0.25
C THR A 277 -1.06 11.79 -0.63
N ILE A 278 -2.39 11.91 -0.55
CA ILE A 278 -3.33 11.19 -1.44
C ILE A 278 -3.29 11.80 -2.85
N PHE A 279 -3.04 13.10 -2.94
CA PHE A 279 -3.05 13.85 -4.20
C PHE A 279 -1.64 14.14 -4.76
N SER A 280 -0.57 13.92 -4.00
CA SER A 280 0.77 14.43 -4.30
C SER A 280 1.56 13.44 -5.15
N HIS A 281 1.13 13.35 -6.39
CA HIS A 281 2.03 12.95 -7.47
C HIS A 281 2.85 14.11 -8.05
N SER A 282 2.95 15.25 -7.34
CA SER A 282 3.87 16.36 -7.61
C SER A 282 4.32 17.05 -6.31
N ILE A 283 5.53 17.63 -6.30
CA ILE A 283 6.06 18.48 -5.21
C ILE A 283 5.91 19.98 -5.57
N ALA A 284 5.76 20.33 -6.85
CA ALA A 284 5.75 21.72 -7.29
C ALA A 284 4.40 22.40 -7.07
N GLU A 285 3.29 21.68 -7.25
CA GLU A 285 1.96 22.18 -6.95
C GLU A 285 1.14 21.07 -6.30
N GLY A 286 0.77 21.27 -5.03
CA GLY A 286 -0.30 20.47 -4.44
C GLY A 286 -1.60 20.68 -5.21
N ILE A 287 -2.57 19.77 -5.05
CA ILE A 287 -3.89 19.91 -5.69
C ILE A 287 -4.44 21.33 -5.51
N THR A 288 -4.96 21.94 -6.57
CA THR A 288 -5.54 23.30 -6.51
C THR A 288 -6.79 23.30 -5.62
N LYS A 289 -7.18 24.47 -5.09
CA LYS A 289 -8.40 24.58 -4.25
C LYS A 289 -9.66 24.16 -5.00
N GLU A 290 -9.71 24.46 -6.31
CA GLU A 290 -10.83 24.09 -7.17
C GLU A 290 -10.88 22.57 -7.40
N ASN A 291 -9.74 21.96 -7.77
CA ASN A 291 -9.69 20.52 -7.98
C ASN A 291 -9.97 19.76 -6.68
N PHE A 292 -9.46 20.23 -5.54
CA PHE A 292 -9.78 19.65 -4.23
C PHE A 292 -11.29 19.63 -3.98
N ARG A 293 -11.99 20.76 -4.18
CA ARG A 293 -13.46 20.82 -4.05
C ARG A 293 -14.18 19.93 -5.05
N LYS A 294 -13.68 19.85 -6.28
CA LYS A 294 -14.25 19.02 -7.36
C LYS A 294 -14.17 17.53 -7.03
N LYS A 295 -13.05 17.06 -6.47
CA LYS A 295 -12.89 15.66 -6.04
C LYS A 295 -13.91 15.28 -4.96
N PHE A 296 -14.12 16.14 -3.96
CA PHE A 296 -15.15 15.91 -2.94
C PHE A 296 -16.57 15.99 -3.49
N SER A 297 -16.85 16.94 -4.38
CA SER A 297 -18.15 17.07 -5.04
C SER A 297 -18.50 15.81 -5.83
N ARG A 298 -17.55 15.28 -6.62
CA ARG A 298 -17.71 14.02 -7.36
C ARG A 298 -17.94 12.83 -6.43
N LEU A 299 -17.16 12.71 -5.36
CA LEU A 299 -17.34 11.65 -4.37
C LEU A 299 -18.75 11.70 -3.77
N ARG A 300 -19.22 12.87 -3.33
CA ARG A 300 -20.58 13.04 -2.79
C ARG A 300 -21.66 12.68 -3.80
N GLY A 301 -21.55 13.15 -5.04
CA GLY A 301 -22.52 12.81 -6.09
C GLY A 301 -22.59 11.31 -6.36
N LYS A 302 -21.45 10.61 -6.31
CA LYS A 302 -21.38 9.16 -6.45
C LYS A 302 -21.99 8.42 -5.25
N LEU A 303 -21.83 8.94 -4.04
CA LEU A 303 -22.50 8.40 -2.85
C LEU A 303 -24.03 8.57 -2.95
N GLU A 304 -24.48 9.75 -3.35
CA GLU A 304 -25.90 10.10 -3.52
C GLU A 304 -26.58 9.23 -4.60
N GLU A 305 -25.91 8.99 -5.74
CA GLU A 305 -26.40 8.10 -6.80
C GLU A 305 -26.67 6.67 -6.31
N TYR A 306 -25.93 6.22 -5.31
CA TYR A 306 -26.05 4.89 -4.71
C TYR A 306 -26.90 4.91 -3.41
N GLY A 307 -27.66 5.99 -3.18
CA GLY A 307 -28.61 6.08 -2.07
C GLY A 307 -27.96 6.28 -0.69
N ILE A 308 -26.68 6.62 -0.65
CA ILE A 308 -25.96 6.90 0.60
C ILE A 308 -26.23 8.36 0.99
N PRO A 309 -26.72 8.64 2.23
CA PRO A 309 -26.94 10.00 2.71
C PRO A 309 -25.67 10.88 2.64
N ASP A 310 -25.83 12.20 2.61
CA ASP A 310 -24.67 13.10 2.70
C ASP A 310 -24.02 13.01 4.08
N ILE A 311 -22.93 12.25 4.14
CA ILE A 311 -22.15 11.97 5.35
C ILE A 311 -20.95 12.92 5.52
N ILE A 312 -20.69 13.77 4.52
CA ILE A 312 -19.52 14.65 4.49
C ILE A 312 -19.99 16.08 4.72
N GLU A 313 -19.64 16.67 5.85
CA GLU A 313 -19.90 18.08 6.13
C GLU A 313 -18.80 18.98 5.55
N THR A 314 -19.19 20.12 4.99
CA THR A 314 -18.25 21.16 4.55
C THR A 314 -17.85 22.04 5.73
N ALA A 315 -16.56 22.22 5.94
CA ALA A 315 -15.98 23.05 6.98
C ALA A 315 -15.06 24.13 6.39
N SER A 316 -14.67 25.09 7.23
CA SER A 316 -13.60 26.05 6.96
C SER A 316 -12.42 25.76 7.87
N HIS A 317 -11.22 25.63 7.31
CA HIS A 317 -9.99 25.42 8.07
C HIS A 317 -8.87 26.27 7.48
N MET A 318 -8.24 27.09 8.32
CA MET A 318 -7.17 28.01 7.90
C MET A 318 -7.55 28.90 6.70
N GLY A 319 -8.82 29.30 6.58
CA GLY A 319 -9.32 30.12 5.47
C GLY A 319 -9.53 29.36 4.14
N GLU A 320 -9.43 28.03 4.15
CA GLU A 320 -9.72 27.17 3.01
C GLU A 320 -10.92 26.24 3.28
N THR A 321 -11.57 25.79 2.20
CA THR A 321 -12.60 24.76 2.27
C THR A 321 -11.96 23.45 2.72
N ALA A 322 -12.58 22.81 3.71
CA ALA A 322 -12.19 21.51 4.23
C ALA A 322 -13.45 20.65 4.42
N TYR A 323 -13.26 19.37 4.71
CA TYR A 323 -14.35 18.41 4.78
C TYR A 323 -14.22 17.52 6.01
N ARG A 324 -15.32 17.19 6.67
CA ARG A 324 -15.30 16.25 7.80
C ARG A 324 -16.45 15.27 7.73
N PHE A 325 -16.29 14.15 8.40
CA PHE A 325 -17.39 13.24 8.66
C PHE A 325 -18.37 13.88 9.64
N ASN A 326 -19.67 13.85 9.31
CA ASN A 326 -20.71 14.48 10.13
C ASN A 326 -21.24 13.59 11.26
N GLY A 327 -20.80 12.32 11.33
CA GLY A 327 -21.24 11.38 12.37
C GLY A 327 -22.67 10.86 12.20
N SER A 328 -23.28 11.05 11.03
CA SER A 328 -24.69 10.68 10.78
C SER A 328 -24.94 9.17 10.72
N LEU A 329 -23.92 8.36 10.42
CA LEU A 329 -24.02 6.90 10.29
C LEU A 329 -22.88 6.19 11.04
N PRO A 330 -23.09 4.97 11.55
CA PRO A 330 -21.98 4.09 11.92
C PRO A 330 -21.18 3.68 10.68
N TYR A 331 -19.91 3.33 10.90
CA TYR A 331 -19.04 2.84 9.83
C TYR A 331 -18.12 1.72 10.30
N VAL A 332 -17.68 0.91 9.34
CA VAL A 332 -16.60 -0.06 9.47
C VAL A 332 -15.66 0.14 8.29
N VAL A 333 -14.38 0.44 8.57
CA VAL A 333 -13.33 0.53 7.54
C VAL A 333 -12.37 -0.63 7.69
N MET A 334 -12.16 -1.39 6.60
CA MET A 334 -11.33 -2.58 6.58
C MET A 334 -10.26 -2.51 5.50
N TYR A 335 -8.98 -2.71 5.85
CA TYR A 335 -7.86 -2.74 4.90
C TYR A 335 -6.70 -3.59 5.43
N ARG A 336 -5.79 -4.04 4.55
CA ARG A 336 -4.72 -4.95 4.98
C ARG A 336 -3.71 -4.27 5.89
N VAL A 337 -3.29 -4.98 6.92
CA VAL A 337 -2.22 -4.56 7.82
C VAL A 337 -0.91 -4.32 7.06
N ASP A 338 -0.60 -5.20 6.12
CA ASP A 338 0.61 -5.13 5.29
C ASP A 338 0.61 -4.01 4.24
N GLU A 339 -0.47 -3.21 4.21
CA GLU A 339 -0.67 -2.05 3.32
C GLU A 339 -0.73 -0.72 4.06
N GLU A 340 -0.69 -0.77 5.39
CA GLU A 340 -0.54 0.43 6.21
C GLU A 340 0.62 1.28 5.68
N SER A 341 0.35 2.55 5.46
CA SER A 341 1.29 3.48 4.88
C SER A 341 1.30 4.71 5.78
N GLY A 342 2.49 5.17 6.18
CA GLY A 342 2.67 6.29 7.13
C GLY A 342 2.01 7.60 6.69
N TYR A 343 1.67 7.73 5.40
CA TYR A 343 1.06 8.91 4.79
C TYR A 343 -0.47 8.99 4.92
N ILE A 344 -1.13 7.88 5.27
CA ILE A 344 -2.60 7.78 5.37
C ILE A 344 -3.03 7.73 6.86
N LEU A 345 -2.06 7.96 7.75
CA LEU A 345 -2.19 7.96 9.21
C LEU A 345 -2.23 9.36 9.80
#